data_AF-A0A345GZS6-F1
#
_entry.id   AF-A0A345GZS6-F1
#
_cell.length_a   1.000
_cell.length_b   1.000
_cell.length_c   1.000
_cell.angle_alpha   90.00
_cell.angle_beta   90.00
_cell.angle_gamma   90.00
#
_symmetry.space_group_name_H-M   'P 1'
#
loop_
_entity.id
_entity.type
_entity.pdbx_description
1 polymer ?
#
loop_
_entity_poly.entity_id
_entity_poly.type
_entity_poly.pdbx_seq_one_letter_code
_entity_poly.pdbx_strand_id
1 'polypeptide(L)'
;MSLKKLDYGQILLKVLRLVILEPLLLPFNIYKNALVKLSNSKAEDSEERNLSDDFPLYIWFLGIFNAIIVLTYPLGIILAIITAIYAYGNGFSIFLIIIIYTYFAPLFYGLIREIYMIPLKGILYLKLISKK
;
A
#
# COMPACT_ATOMS: atom_id res chain seq x y z
N MET A 1 28.82 -32.70 1.52
CA MET A 1 27.85 -31.60 1.35
C MET A 1 27.49 -31.54 -0.13
N SER A 2 26.35 -32.07 -0.57
CA SER A 2 26.03 -32.10 -2.02
C SER A 2 25.59 -30.70 -2.46
N LEU A 3 26.38 -30.06 -3.32
CA LEU A 3 25.99 -28.80 -3.95
C LEU A 3 24.76 -29.07 -4.83
N LYS A 4 23.59 -28.58 -4.41
CA LYS A 4 22.39 -28.58 -5.26
C LYS A 4 22.75 -27.87 -6.56
N LYS A 5 22.54 -28.55 -7.69
CA LYS A 5 22.76 -28.00 -9.03
C LYS A 5 21.93 -26.72 -9.17
N LEU A 6 22.58 -25.58 -9.34
CA LEU A 6 21.92 -24.29 -9.50
C LEU A 6 21.22 -24.27 -10.87
N ASP A 7 19.90 -24.13 -10.87
CA ASP A 7 19.13 -23.90 -12.08
C ASP A 7 19.13 -22.40 -12.39
N TYR A 8 20.10 -21.98 -13.21
CA TYR A 8 20.28 -20.58 -13.61
C TYR A 8 19.05 -20.01 -14.33
N GLY A 9 18.27 -20.84 -15.03
CA GLY A 9 17.04 -20.40 -15.70
C GLY A 9 15.96 -20.02 -14.67
N GLN A 10 15.75 -20.86 -13.66
CA GLN A 10 14.84 -20.54 -12.57
C GLN A 10 15.28 -19.31 -11.76
N ILE A 11 16.58 -19.15 -11.55
CA ILE A 11 17.14 -17.99 -10.85
C ILE A 11 16.88 -16.72 -11.66
N LEU A 12 17.15 -16.73 -12.96
CA LEU A 12 16.91 -15.58 -13.85
C LEU A 12 15.43 -15.17 -13.86
N LEU A 13 14.52 -16.14 -13.96
CA LEU A 13 13.07 -15.88 -13.89
C LEU A 13 12.64 -15.27 -12.56
N LYS A 14 13.18 -15.76 -11.44
CA LYS A 14 12.91 -15.18 -10.11
C LYS A 14 13.44 -13.75 -9.99
N VAL A 15 14.63 -13.47 -10.52
CA VAL A 15 15.20 -12.12 -10.53
C VAL A 15 14.33 -11.18 -11.38
N LEU A 16 13.96 -11.58 -12.60
CA LEU A 16 13.07 -10.81 -13.47
C LEU A 16 11.74 -10.50 -12.79
N ARG A 17 11.13 -11.50 -12.15
CA ARG A 17 9.89 -11.30 -11.38
C ARG A 17 10.09 -10.28 -10.27
N LEU A 18 11.15 -10.41 -9.49
CA LEU A 18 11.40 -9.57 -8.32
C LEU A 18 11.75 -8.12 -8.71
N VAL A 19 12.45 -7.93 -9.84
CA VAL A 19 12.88 -6.60 -10.30
C VAL A 19 11.80 -5.88 -11.10
N ILE A 20 10.99 -6.60 -11.88
CA ILE A 20 10.02 -5.98 -12.80
C ILE A 20 8.58 -6.13 -12.29
N LEU A 21 8.14 -7.37 -12.02
CA LEU A 21 6.75 -7.65 -11.71
C LEU A 21 6.37 -7.18 -10.31
N GLU A 22 7.20 -7.45 -9.30
CA GLU A 22 6.87 -7.07 -7.91
C GLU A 22 6.69 -5.55 -7.76
N PRO A 23 7.60 -4.67 -8.23
CA PRO A 23 7.42 -3.22 -8.10
C PRO A 23 6.16 -2.68 -8.80
N LEU A 24 5.77 -3.30 -9.91
CA LEU A 24 4.53 -2.94 -10.62
C LEU A 24 3.29 -3.43 -9.87
N LEU A 25 3.31 -4.64 -9.30
CA LEU A 25 2.15 -5.20 -8.59
C LEU A 25 1.97 -4.62 -7.18
N LEU A 26 3.04 -4.12 -6.56
CA LEU A 26 3.03 -3.57 -5.20
C LEU A 26 1.99 -2.45 -4.98
N PRO A 27 1.90 -1.39 -5.81
CA PRO A 27 0.88 -0.36 -5.62
C PRO A 27 -0.55 -0.92 -5.61
N PHE A 28 -0.84 -1.86 -6.52
CA PHE A 28 -2.14 -2.50 -6.59
C PHE A 28 -2.42 -3.38 -5.36
N ASN A 29 -1.43 -4.11 -4.89
CA ASN A 29 -1.55 -4.91 -3.67
C ASN A 29 -1.80 -4.02 -2.43
N ILE A 30 -1.11 -2.88 -2.32
CA ILE A 30 -1.33 -1.90 -1.26
C ILE A 30 -2.76 -1.34 -1.32
N TYR A 31 -3.22 -0.97 -2.51
CA TYR A 31 -4.58 -0.49 -2.73
C TYR A 31 -5.63 -1.53 -2.31
N LYS A 32 -5.48 -2.79 -2.76
CA LYS A 32 -6.37 -3.89 -2.39
C LYS A 32 -6.38 -4.13 -0.88
N ASN A 33 -5.20 -4.11 -0.25
CA ASN A 33 -5.11 -4.29 1.20
C ASN A 33 -5.78 -3.14 1.97
N ALA A 34 -5.65 -1.90 1.50
CA ALA A 34 -6.33 -0.74 2.09
C ALA A 34 -7.86 -0.86 1.98
N LEU A 35 -8.37 -1.29 0.81
CA LEU A 35 -9.80 -1.60 0.62
C LEU A 35 -10.28 -2.67 1.60
N VAL A 36 -9.55 -3.79 1.70
CA VAL A 36 -9.91 -4.89 2.61
C VAL A 36 -9.94 -4.42 4.06
N LYS A 37 -8.94 -3.64 4.50
CA LYS A 37 -8.89 -3.08 5.87
C LYS A 37 -10.04 -2.13 6.16
N LEU A 38 -10.39 -1.24 5.23
CA LEU A 38 -11.53 -0.34 5.41
C LEU A 38 -12.86 -1.11 5.48
N SER A 39 -13.03 -2.12 4.61
CA SER A 39 -14.24 -2.95 4.59
C SER A 39 -14.41 -3.81 5.86
N ASN A 40 -13.30 -4.21 6.47
CA ASN A 40 -13.27 -5.08 7.65
C ASN A 40 -12.87 -4.34 8.94
N SER A 41 -12.97 -3.01 8.98
CA SER A 41 -12.56 -2.17 10.12
C SER A 41 -13.27 -2.48 11.44
N LYS A 42 -14.31 -3.32 11.43
CA LYS A 42 -15.06 -3.78 12.61
C LYS A 42 -14.80 -5.25 12.99
N ALA A 43 -13.98 -5.98 12.23
CA ALA A 43 -13.73 -7.41 12.47
C ALA A 43 -13.03 -7.63 13.83
N GLU A 44 -13.50 -8.63 14.57
CA GLU A 44 -13.03 -8.97 15.93
C GLU A 44 -11.54 -9.34 15.99
N ASP A 45 -10.99 -9.92 14.92
CA ASP A 45 -9.61 -10.42 14.87
C ASP A 45 -8.57 -9.40 14.36
N SER A 46 -8.92 -8.12 14.23
CA SER A 46 -7.99 -7.12 13.70
C SER A 46 -6.96 -6.64 14.74
N GLU A 47 -5.68 -6.56 14.35
CA GLU A 47 -4.60 -5.96 15.16
C GLU A 47 -4.97 -4.55 15.66
N GLU A 48 -5.70 -3.82 14.82
CA GLU A 48 -6.18 -2.46 15.10
C GLU A 48 -7.24 -2.43 16.23
N ARG A 49 -8.08 -3.47 16.40
CA ARG A 49 -9.07 -3.56 17.49
C ARG A 49 -8.45 -3.92 18.84
N ASN A 50 -7.40 -4.75 18.86
CA ASN A 50 -6.69 -5.12 20.10
C ASN A 50 -5.99 -3.93 20.79
N LEU A 51 -5.79 -2.84 20.04
CA LEU A 51 -5.14 -1.60 20.47
C LEU A 51 -6.06 -0.38 20.36
N SER A 52 -7.25 -0.50 19.76
CA SER A 52 -8.18 0.63 19.58
C SER A 52 -8.66 1.19 20.92
N ASP A 53 -8.76 0.35 21.95
CA ASP A 53 -9.22 0.78 23.27
C ASP A 53 -8.14 1.60 24.00
N ASP A 54 -6.85 1.28 23.78
CA ASP A 54 -5.73 1.97 24.41
C ASP A 54 -5.26 3.20 23.60
N PHE A 55 -5.37 3.14 22.26
CA PHE A 55 -4.84 4.17 21.34
C PHE A 55 -5.81 4.51 20.19
N PRO A 56 -7.07 4.92 20.47
CA PRO A 56 -8.10 5.11 19.46
C PRO A 56 -7.74 6.15 18.40
N LEU A 57 -7.14 7.27 18.82
CA LEU A 57 -6.72 8.35 17.91
C LEU A 57 -5.62 7.91 16.95
N TYR A 58 -4.68 7.07 17.43
CA TYR A 58 -3.57 6.60 16.61
C TYR A 58 -4.03 5.59 15.55
N ILE A 59 -4.91 4.67 15.95
CA ILE A 59 -5.55 3.73 15.02
C ILE A 59 -6.38 4.48 13.98
N TRP A 60 -7.17 5.47 14.39
CA TRP A 60 -7.91 6.33 13.47
C TRP A 60 -6.99 7.05 12.48
N PHE A 61 -5.89 7.64 12.96
CA PHE A 61 -4.88 8.28 12.12
C PHE A 61 -4.27 7.31 11.08
N LEU A 62 -3.94 6.09 11.46
CA LEU A 62 -3.50 5.05 10.52
C LEU A 62 -4.58 4.65 9.52
N GLY A 63 -5.85 4.70 9.93
CA GLY A 63 -7.02 4.49 9.08
C GLY A 63 -7.17 5.54 7.98
N ILE A 64 -6.80 6.80 8.25
CA ILE A 64 -6.82 7.89 7.26
C ILE A 64 -5.94 7.53 6.04
N PHE A 65 -4.77 6.94 6.27
CA PHE A 65 -3.90 6.53 5.15
C PHE A 65 -4.56 5.47 4.27
N ASN A 66 -5.29 4.50 4.84
CA ASN A 66 -6.05 3.54 4.04
C ASN A 66 -7.11 4.26 3.20
N ALA A 67 -7.82 5.25 3.77
CA ALA A 67 -8.81 6.03 3.05
C ALA A 67 -8.18 6.85 1.91
N ILE A 68 -7.05 7.52 2.15
CA ILE A 68 -6.29 8.26 1.13
C ILE A 68 -5.87 7.34 -0.01
N ILE A 69 -5.31 6.16 0.31
CA ILE A 69 -4.91 5.16 -0.69
C ILE A 69 -6.10 4.76 -1.57
N VAL A 70 -7.26 4.47 -0.97
CA VAL A 70 -8.46 4.07 -1.72
C VAL A 70 -9.01 5.20 -2.60
N LEU A 71 -8.95 6.44 -2.12
CA LEU A 71 -9.37 7.61 -2.88
C LEU A 71 -8.39 7.98 -4.01
N THR A 72 -7.13 7.54 -3.92
CA THR A 72 -6.07 7.93 -4.86
C THR A 72 -6.43 7.59 -6.30
N TYR A 73 -6.90 6.38 -6.58
CA TYR A 73 -7.26 5.94 -7.94
C TYR A 73 -8.48 6.67 -8.53
N PRO A 74 -9.65 6.71 -7.87
CA PRO A 74 -10.80 7.44 -8.43
C PRO A 74 -10.51 8.94 -8.59
N LEU A 75 -9.86 9.58 -7.61
CA LEU A 75 -9.51 10.99 -7.73
C LEU A 75 -8.46 11.25 -8.82
N GLY A 76 -7.46 10.39 -8.94
CA GLY A 76 -6.44 10.53 -9.97
C GLY A 76 -6.98 10.34 -11.39
N ILE A 77 -7.95 9.45 -11.59
CA ILE A 77 -8.65 9.31 -12.89
C ILE A 77 -9.44 10.58 -13.21
N ILE A 78 -10.21 11.11 -12.26
CA ILE A 78 -10.97 12.35 -12.44
C ILE A 78 -10.02 13.51 -12.78
N LEU A 79 -8.92 13.63 -12.02
CA LEU A 79 -7.91 14.66 -12.23
C LEU A 79 -7.26 14.54 -13.62
N ALA A 80 -6.92 13.31 -14.05
CA ALA A 80 -6.33 13.04 -15.35
C ALA A 80 -7.26 13.48 -16.50
N ILE A 81 -8.56 13.20 -16.38
CA ILE A 81 -9.55 13.58 -17.39
C ILE A 81 -9.71 15.10 -17.45
N ILE A 82 -9.91 15.76 -16.30
CA ILE A 82 -10.09 17.21 -16.24
C ILE A 82 -8.87 17.93 -16.82
N THR A 83 -7.67 17.61 -16.33
CA THR A 83 -6.43 18.25 -16.80
C THR A 83 -6.16 18.01 -18.27
N ALA A 84 -6.48 16.82 -18.81
CA ALA A 84 -6.34 16.53 -20.22
C ALA A 84 -7.29 17.35 -21.11
N ILE A 85 -8.54 17.58 -20.66
CA ILE A 85 -9.54 18.37 -21.39
C ILE A 85 -9.15 19.86 -21.42
N TYR A 86 -8.66 20.39 -20.31
CA TYR A 86 -8.29 21.81 -20.19
C TYR A 86 -6.87 22.13 -20.68
N ALA A 87 -6.11 21.16 -21.18
CA ALA A 87 -4.77 21.39 -21.70
C ALA A 87 -4.81 22.08 -23.07
N TYR A 88 -4.13 23.22 -23.21
CA TYR A 88 -3.93 23.95 -24.47
C TYR A 88 -2.93 23.25 -25.42
N GLY A 89 -3.09 21.94 -25.62
CA GLY A 89 -2.17 21.04 -26.33
C GLY A 89 -1.58 19.96 -25.43
N ASN A 90 -1.20 18.80 -26.00
CA ASN A 90 -0.63 17.64 -25.29
C ASN A 90 -1.51 17.00 -24.20
N GLY A 91 -2.84 17.16 -24.26
CA GLY A 91 -3.77 16.60 -23.26
C GLY A 91 -3.62 15.09 -23.05
N PHE A 92 -3.35 14.32 -24.12
CA PHE A 92 -3.09 12.88 -24.01
C PHE A 92 -1.78 12.56 -23.26
N SER A 93 -0.71 13.30 -23.48
CA SER A 93 0.55 13.12 -22.74
C SER A 93 0.38 13.44 -21.26
N ILE A 94 -0.36 14.52 -20.95
CA ILE A 94 -0.67 14.91 -19.56
C ILE A 94 -1.52 13.84 -18.88
N PHE A 95 -2.54 13.32 -19.59
CA PHE A 95 -3.35 12.20 -19.12
C PHE A 95 -2.48 11.00 -18.72
N LEU A 96 -1.60 10.55 -19.62
CA LEU A 96 -0.73 9.40 -19.36
C LEU A 96 0.20 9.63 -18.16
N ILE A 97 0.79 10.82 -18.06
CA ILE A 97 1.66 11.18 -16.93
C ILE A 97 0.88 11.07 -15.61
N ILE A 98 -0.33 11.66 -15.53
CA ILE A 98 -1.12 11.65 -14.30
C ILE A 98 -1.55 10.23 -13.94
N ILE A 99 -1.92 9.40 -14.92
CA ILE A 99 -2.24 7.99 -14.67
C ILE A 99 -1.04 7.23 -14.09
N ILE A 100 0.16 7.44 -14.64
CA ILE A 100 1.38 6.81 -14.11
C ILE A 100 1.65 7.25 -12.67
N TYR A 101 1.63 8.56 -12.39
CA TYR A 101 1.84 9.06 -11.02
C TYR A 101 0.78 8.55 -10.05
N THR A 102 -0.49 8.55 -10.47
CA THR A 102 -1.62 8.04 -9.68
C THR A 102 -1.44 6.55 -9.38
N TYR A 103 -0.96 5.77 -10.34
CA TYR A 103 -0.76 4.33 -10.18
C TYR A 103 0.22 4.01 -9.05
N PHE A 104 1.34 4.74 -9.00
CA PHE A 104 2.40 4.53 -8.01
C PHE A 104 2.16 5.27 -6.68
N ALA A 105 1.26 6.25 -6.61
CA ALA A 105 0.98 7.01 -5.40
C ALA A 105 0.61 6.16 -4.15
N PRO A 106 -0.13 5.03 -4.25
CA PRO A 106 -0.33 4.12 -3.11
C PRO A 106 0.95 3.62 -2.46
N LEU A 107 2.06 3.45 -3.20
CA LEU A 107 3.34 3.08 -2.60
C LEU A 107 3.80 4.11 -1.58
N PHE A 108 3.71 5.39 -1.93
CA PHE A 108 4.17 6.49 -1.08
C PHE A 108 3.35 6.57 0.21
N TYR A 109 2.01 6.59 0.08
CA TYR A 109 1.13 6.62 1.25
C TYR A 109 1.21 5.34 2.08
N GLY A 110 1.36 4.17 1.43
CA GLY A 110 1.57 2.89 2.10
C GLY A 110 2.85 2.88 2.93
N LEU A 111 3.96 3.38 2.37
CA LEU A 111 5.24 3.45 3.06
C LEU A 111 5.20 4.41 4.26
N ILE A 112 4.59 5.58 4.10
CA ILE A 112 4.40 6.52 5.22
C ILE A 112 3.56 5.87 6.32
N ARG A 113 2.45 5.21 5.97
CA ARG A 113 1.61 4.47 6.93
C ARG A 113 2.41 3.42 7.68
N GLU A 114 3.25 2.66 6.98
CA GLU A 114 4.09 1.62 7.59
C GLU A 114 5.08 2.21 8.59
N ILE A 115 5.72 3.32 8.28
CA ILE A 115 6.62 4.03 9.21
C ILE A 115 5.88 4.39 10.51
N TYR A 116 4.69 4.96 10.40
CA TYR A 116 3.85 5.25 11.57
C TYR A 116 3.32 3.99 12.26
N MET A 117 3.24 2.84 11.60
CA MET A 117 2.74 1.61 12.23
C MET A 117 3.80 0.94 13.14
N ILE A 118 5.09 1.24 12.96
CA ILE A 118 6.20 0.59 13.69
C ILE A 118 6.07 0.74 15.22
N PRO A 119 5.87 1.94 15.80
CA PRO A 119 5.77 2.11 17.25
C PRO A 119 4.61 1.29 17.84
N LEU A 120 3.49 1.25 17.13
CA LEU A 120 2.28 0.55 17.56
C LEU A 120 2.51 -0.97 17.63
N LYS A 121 3.23 -1.55 16.65
CA LYS A 121 3.65 -2.94 16.71
C LYS A 121 4.55 -3.21 17.90
N GLY A 122 5.47 -2.29 18.23
CA GLY A 122 6.31 -2.39 19.42
C GLY A 122 5.47 -2.50 20.70
N ILE A 123 4.48 -1.62 20.86
CA ILE A 123 3.56 -1.64 22.01
C ILE A 123 2.72 -2.93 22.04
N LEU A 124 2.21 -3.39 20.89
CA LEU A 124 1.48 -4.65 20.76
C LEU A 124 2.31 -5.83 21.29
N TYR A 125 3.56 -5.95 20.85
CA TYR A 125 4.44 -7.03 21.25
C TYR A 125 4.75 -6.98 22.76
N LEU A 126 4.99 -5.80 23.31
CA LEU A 126 5.18 -5.64 24.76
C LEU A 126 3.93 -6.05 25.55
N LYS A 127 2.74 -5.66 25.08
CA LYS A 127 1.45 -6.04 25.69
C LYS A 127 1.23 -7.56 25.64
N LEU A 128 1.56 -8.20 24.52
CA LEU A 128 1.46 -9.65 24.35
C LEU A 128 2.43 -10.42 25.27
N ILE A 129 3.66 -9.92 25.43
CA ILE A 129 4.66 -10.51 26.34
C ILE A 129 4.23 -10.32 27.80
N SER A 130 3.74 -9.13 28.17
CA SER A 130 3.30 -8.84 29.54
C SER A 130 2.06 -9.63 29.99
N LYS A 131 1.27 -10.17 29.05
CA LYS A 131 0.11 -11.01 29.34
C LYS A 131 0.44 -12.52 29.39
N LYS A 132 1.66 -12.92 29.04
CA LYS A 132 2.18 -14.27 29.25
C LYS A 132 2.81 -14.39 30.63
#